data_AF-A0A3B9D198-F1
#
_entry.id   AF-A0A3B9D198-F1
#
_cell.length_a   1.000
_cell.length_b   1.000
_cell.length_c   1.000
_cell.angle_alpha   90.00
_cell.angle_beta   90.00
_cell.angle_gamma   90.00
#
_symmetry.space_group_name_H-M   'P 1'
#
loop_
_entity.id
_entity.type
_entity.pdbx_description
1 polymer ?
#
loop_
_entity_poly.entity_id
_entity_poly.type
_entity_poly.pdbx_seq_one_letter_code
_entity_poly.pdbx_strand_id
1 'polypeptide(L)'
;EASTQNLPEAFKIDMDFNDTLLTAERGMHIIKGLEKYPHVDIYETPIPQGDVEGNRKIVEASRVNVAMHYGTPSPSIVAKTRCCDGFVVGGGASRVMEAGRFAGEVEMPFWLQLVGAGLTAAFSLHFGGVLQQARWPAVNCHQLFEKDLLAQPIKVKSGHAKVPDKPGIGYEIDWDLVNKLKVEKPPSRPEPERLIETTWADGSRMYTASNGTVNFMLNAGQKGVYPYFEKGADTRLVPDDGTEAWKELYRKARASGPVKA
;
A
#
# COMPACT_ATOMS: atom_id res chain seq x y z
N GLU A 1 -2.34 12.66 -14.91
CA GLU A 1 -2.12 13.02 -16.33
C GLU A 1 -1.11 12.10 -17.02
N ALA A 2 0.19 12.19 -16.72
CA ALA A 2 1.21 11.38 -17.40
C ALA A 2 0.89 9.87 -17.39
N SER A 3 0.46 9.35 -16.24
CA SER A 3 0.09 7.93 -16.10
C SER A 3 -1.14 7.52 -16.92
N THR A 4 -2.00 8.44 -17.33
CA THR A 4 -3.29 8.12 -17.98
C THR A 4 -3.30 8.34 -19.49
N GLN A 5 -2.32 9.08 -20.04
CA GLN A 5 -2.31 9.49 -21.46
C GLN A 5 -2.37 8.32 -22.45
N ASN A 6 -1.77 7.18 -22.11
CA ASN A 6 -1.66 6.01 -23.00
C ASN A 6 -2.36 4.77 -22.44
N LEU A 7 -3.26 4.93 -21.46
CA LEU A 7 -3.95 3.80 -20.85
C LEU A 7 -5.32 3.58 -21.49
N PRO A 8 -5.69 2.33 -21.80
CA PRO A 8 -7.06 1.98 -22.16
C PRO A 8 -8.03 2.43 -21.05
N GLU A 9 -9.24 2.84 -21.43
CA GLU A 9 -10.28 3.30 -20.50
C GLU A 9 -10.62 2.25 -19.41
N ALA A 10 -10.51 0.97 -19.75
CA ALA A 10 -10.74 -0.14 -18.85
C ALA A 10 -9.64 -0.32 -17.79
N PHE A 11 -8.47 0.29 -17.95
CA PHE A 11 -7.40 0.20 -16.96
C PHE A 11 -7.69 1.12 -15.78
N LYS A 12 -7.67 0.58 -14.57
CA LYS A 12 -7.92 1.34 -13.34
C LYS A 12 -6.65 1.58 -12.55
N ILE A 13 -6.60 2.73 -11.87
CA ILE A 13 -5.51 3.18 -11.03
C ILE A 13 -6.07 3.42 -9.64
N ASP A 14 -5.54 2.69 -8.69
CA ASP A 14 -5.80 2.89 -7.27
C ASP A 14 -4.61 3.65 -6.66
N MET A 15 -4.88 4.50 -5.69
CA MET A 15 -3.88 5.37 -5.06
C MET A 15 -3.92 5.22 -3.55
N ASP A 16 -2.80 4.79 -2.98
CA ASP A 16 -2.63 4.69 -1.55
C ASP A 16 -1.91 5.91 -0.99
N PHE A 17 -2.64 6.72 -0.22
CA PHE A 17 -2.12 7.91 0.42
C PHE A 17 -1.53 7.64 1.81
N ASN A 18 -1.81 6.49 2.42
CA ASN A 18 -1.35 6.16 3.76
C ASN A 18 -1.57 7.30 4.79
N ASP A 19 -2.75 7.91 4.81
CA ASP A 19 -3.16 9.02 5.68
C ASP A 19 -2.45 10.37 5.44
N THR A 20 -1.64 10.49 4.37
CA THR A 20 -0.79 11.68 4.17
C THR A 20 -1.49 12.91 3.62
N LEU A 21 -2.77 12.82 3.22
CA LEU A 21 -3.55 14.03 2.92
C LEU A 21 -3.94 14.81 4.18
N LEU A 22 -3.73 14.23 5.37
CA LEU A 22 -3.89 14.80 6.71
C LEU A 22 -5.32 15.07 7.14
N THR A 23 -6.08 15.86 6.37
CA THR A 23 -7.48 16.20 6.68
C THR A 23 -8.29 16.29 5.40
N ALA A 24 -9.61 16.11 5.50
CA ALA A 24 -10.50 16.26 4.36
C ALA A 24 -10.41 17.65 3.73
N GLU A 25 -10.33 18.71 4.54
CA GLU A 25 -10.22 20.10 4.07
C GLU A 25 -8.97 20.32 3.21
N ARG A 26 -7.82 19.80 3.65
CA ARG A 26 -6.56 19.90 2.89
C ARG A 26 -6.58 19.00 1.65
N GLY A 27 -7.02 17.75 1.81
CA GLY A 27 -6.97 16.73 0.77
C GLY A 27 -7.99 16.89 -0.36
N MET A 28 -9.12 17.55 -0.11
CA MET A 28 -10.26 17.56 -1.05
C MET A 28 -9.88 18.06 -2.45
N HIS A 29 -9.05 19.10 -2.55
CA HIS A 29 -8.66 19.63 -3.86
C HIS A 29 -7.82 18.62 -4.68
N ILE A 30 -7.02 17.78 -4.02
CA ILE A 30 -6.23 16.71 -4.65
C ILE A 30 -7.18 15.59 -5.08
N ILE A 31 -8.05 15.13 -4.19
CA ILE A 31 -9.09 14.13 -4.46
C ILE A 31 -9.94 14.53 -5.68
N LYS A 32 -10.47 15.76 -5.68
CA LYS A 32 -11.28 16.30 -6.79
C LYS A 32 -10.46 16.56 -8.05
N GLY A 33 -9.15 16.78 -7.93
CA GLY A 33 -8.23 16.90 -9.05
C GLY A 33 -7.98 15.56 -9.75
N LEU A 34 -7.78 14.51 -8.96
CA LEU A 34 -7.48 13.15 -9.43
C LEU A 34 -8.70 12.44 -10.00
N GLU A 35 -9.88 12.62 -9.43
CA GLU A 35 -11.09 11.98 -9.95
C GLU A 35 -11.50 12.47 -11.35
N LYS A 36 -10.93 13.58 -11.84
CA LYS A 36 -11.15 14.04 -13.22
C LYS A 36 -10.67 13.01 -14.25
N TYR A 37 -9.76 12.13 -13.87
CA TYR A 37 -9.27 11.06 -14.72
C TYR A 37 -10.11 9.80 -14.52
N PRO A 38 -10.83 9.30 -15.54
CA PRO A 38 -11.76 8.16 -15.42
C PRO A 38 -11.06 6.83 -15.03
N HIS A 39 -9.73 6.77 -15.17
CA HIS A 39 -8.91 5.65 -14.72
C HIS A 39 -8.79 5.57 -13.20
N VAL A 40 -8.94 6.67 -12.46
CA VAL A 40 -8.83 6.65 -11.00
C VAL A 40 -10.11 6.04 -10.41
N ASP A 41 -9.93 4.98 -9.61
CA ASP A 41 -11.04 4.11 -9.17
C ASP A 41 -11.14 3.96 -7.64
N ILE A 42 -10.00 3.85 -6.95
CA ILE A 42 -9.98 3.75 -5.47
C ILE A 42 -8.87 4.59 -4.84
N TYR A 43 -9.22 5.30 -3.75
CA TYR A 43 -8.28 5.92 -2.82
C TYR A 43 -8.14 5.05 -1.57
N GLU A 44 -6.96 4.46 -1.34
CA GLU A 44 -6.64 3.80 -0.08
C GLU A 44 -6.19 4.84 0.94
N THR A 45 -6.92 4.87 2.06
CA THR A 45 -6.52 5.57 3.28
C THR A 45 -6.11 7.03 3.01
N PRO A 46 -6.99 7.88 2.43
CA PRO A 46 -6.65 9.24 2.01
C PRO A 46 -6.14 10.11 3.17
N ILE A 47 -6.86 10.09 4.29
CA ILE A 47 -6.59 10.84 5.53
C ILE A 47 -6.70 9.87 6.72
N PRO A 48 -6.19 10.22 7.92
CA PRO A 48 -6.26 9.38 9.10
C PRO A 48 -7.61 8.66 9.25
N GLN A 49 -7.61 7.32 9.22
CA GLN A 49 -8.86 6.53 9.27
C GLN A 49 -9.71 6.83 10.52
N GLY A 50 -9.07 7.30 11.60
CA GLY A 50 -9.75 7.76 12.82
C GLY A 50 -10.57 9.04 12.65
N ASP A 51 -10.31 9.85 11.62
CA ASP A 51 -11.14 11.00 11.23
C ASP A 51 -12.36 10.51 10.44
N VAL A 52 -13.30 9.90 11.16
CA VAL A 52 -14.51 9.29 10.59
C VAL A 52 -15.33 10.31 9.80
N GLU A 53 -15.45 11.53 10.32
CA GLU A 53 -16.24 12.60 9.70
C GLU A 53 -15.54 13.16 8.46
N GLY A 54 -14.22 13.37 8.52
CA GLY A 54 -13.43 13.79 7.36
C GLY A 54 -13.52 12.77 6.23
N ASN A 55 -13.39 11.48 6.54
CA ASN A 55 -13.48 10.44 5.53
C ASN A 55 -14.89 10.30 4.95
N ARG A 56 -15.95 10.44 5.77
CA ARG A 56 -17.33 10.52 5.27
C ARG A 56 -17.51 11.66 4.27
N LYS A 57 -16.96 12.85 4.56
CA LYS A 57 -16.99 13.98 3.62
C LYS A 57 -16.27 13.67 2.30
N ILE A 58 -15.16 12.94 2.33
CA ILE A 58 -14.44 12.52 1.12
C ILE A 58 -15.30 11.55 0.31
N VAL A 59 -15.87 10.52 0.94
CA VAL A 59 -16.78 9.56 0.30
C VAL A 59 -17.95 10.28 -0.37
N GLU A 60 -18.64 11.18 0.35
CA GLU A 60 -19.80 11.89 -0.17
C GLU A 60 -19.48 12.86 -1.32
N ALA A 61 -18.25 13.38 -1.36
CA ALA A 61 -17.84 14.38 -2.35
C ALA A 61 -17.13 13.77 -3.56
N SER A 62 -16.76 12.49 -3.53
CA SER A 62 -15.92 11.82 -4.52
C SER A 62 -16.73 10.83 -5.36
N ARG A 63 -16.44 10.73 -6.66
CA ARG A 63 -16.94 9.60 -7.48
C ARG A 63 -16.07 8.34 -7.39
N VAL A 64 -14.88 8.49 -6.81
CA VAL A 64 -13.85 7.44 -6.65
C VAL A 64 -14.04 6.82 -5.28
N ASN A 65 -14.00 5.49 -5.20
CA ASN A 65 -14.23 4.77 -3.95
C ASN A 65 -13.12 5.08 -2.93
N VAL A 66 -13.45 4.99 -1.64
CA VAL A 66 -12.49 5.07 -0.53
C VAL A 66 -12.35 3.69 0.12
N ALA A 67 -11.13 3.18 0.18
CA ALA A 67 -10.78 1.96 0.90
C ALA A 67 -10.10 2.29 2.22
N MET A 68 -10.40 1.51 3.27
CA MET A 68 -9.73 1.60 4.57
C MET A 68 -9.37 0.22 5.11
N HIS A 69 -8.27 0.13 5.86
CA HIS A 69 -7.92 -1.08 6.58
C HIS A 69 -9.01 -1.51 7.57
N TYR A 70 -9.44 -2.77 7.45
CA TYR A 70 -10.44 -3.34 8.33
C TYR A 70 -9.99 -3.33 9.81
N GLY A 71 -10.86 -2.82 10.68
CA GLY A 71 -10.69 -2.82 12.12
C GLY A 71 -10.36 -1.45 12.73
N THR A 72 -10.04 -0.44 11.93
CA THR A 72 -9.87 0.94 12.41
C THR A 72 -10.39 1.92 11.36
N PRO A 73 -11.50 2.66 11.59
CA PRO A 73 -12.33 2.62 12.77
C PRO A 73 -13.01 1.25 12.94
N SER A 74 -13.64 0.99 14.09
CA SER A 74 -14.25 -0.31 14.31
C SER A 74 -15.27 -0.63 13.20
N PRO A 75 -15.46 -1.90 12.82
CA PRO A 75 -16.41 -2.27 11.77
C PRO A 75 -17.82 -1.73 12.04
N SER A 76 -18.23 -1.70 13.31
CA SER A 76 -19.50 -1.12 13.75
C SER A 76 -19.62 0.38 13.54
N ILE A 77 -18.51 1.14 13.58
CA ILE A 77 -18.50 2.56 13.23
C ILE A 77 -18.67 2.70 11.72
N VAL A 78 -17.90 1.96 10.92
CA VAL A 78 -17.99 2.01 9.46
C VAL A 78 -19.40 1.67 8.98
N ALA A 79 -20.04 0.65 9.54
CA ALA A 79 -21.42 0.28 9.21
C ALA A 79 -22.43 1.42 9.46
N LYS A 80 -22.21 2.22 10.51
CA LYS A 80 -23.10 3.33 10.89
C LYS A 80 -22.84 4.60 10.09
N THR A 81 -21.58 4.89 9.80
CA THR A 81 -21.18 6.19 9.24
C THR A 81 -20.91 6.14 7.76
N ARG A 82 -20.67 4.95 7.19
CA ARG A 82 -20.25 4.75 5.79
C ARG A 82 -19.05 5.66 5.44
N CYS A 83 -18.08 5.77 6.35
CA CYS A 83 -16.90 6.60 6.16
C CYS A 83 -15.88 6.02 5.15
N CYS A 84 -16.16 4.87 4.54
CA CYS A 84 -15.46 4.32 3.39
C CYS A 84 -16.43 3.48 2.56
N ASP A 85 -16.05 3.19 1.32
CA ASP A 85 -16.85 2.40 0.36
C ASP A 85 -16.53 0.91 0.41
N GLY A 86 -15.37 0.56 0.96
CA GLY A 86 -14.94 -0.82 1.12
C GLY A 86 -13.71 -0.95 2.01
N PHE A 87 -13.24 -2.18 2.15
CA PHE A 87 -12.15 -2.51 3.07
C PHE A 87 -10.87 -2.94 2.37
N VAL A 88 -9.77 -2.76 3.09
CA VAL A 88 -8.50 -3.44 2.88
C VAL A 88 -8.40 -4.57 3.91
N VAL A 89 -8.43 -5.82 3.45
CA VAL A 89 -8.46 -7.00 4.31
C VAL A 89 -7.20 -7.83 4.14
N GLY A 90 -6.51 -8.08 5.26
CA GLY A 90 -5.33 -8.94 5.32
C GLY A 90 -5.21 -9.64 6.68
N GLY A 91 -4.25 -10.56 6.78
CA GLY A 91 -3.93 -11.31 7.99
C GLY A 91 -4.06 -12.82 7.84
N GLY A 92 -4.14 -13.53 8.98
CA GLY A 92 -4.34 -14.98 8.99
C GLY A 92 -5.77 -15.38 8.61
N ALA A 93 -5.96 -16.68 8.34
CA ALA A 93 -7.22 -17.21 7.81
C ALA A 93 -8.45 -16.81 8.64
N SER A 94 -8.37 -16.93 9.97
CA SER A 94 -9.50 -16.56 10.85
C SER A 94 -9.88 -15.10 10.71
N ARG A 95 -8.90 -14.19 10.69
CA ARG A 95 -9.12 -12.74 10.56
C ARG A 95 -9.72 -12.38 9.21
N VAL A 96 -9.19 -12.95 8.13
CA VAL A 96 -9.70 -12.70 6.77
C VAL A 96 -11.12 -13.21 6.62
N MET A 97 -11.41 -14.41 7.13
CA MET A 97 -12.78 -14.97 7.09
C MET A 97 -13.76 -14.16 7.94
N GLU A 98 -13.34 -13.69 9.12
CA GLU A 98 -14.17 -12.84 9.97
C GLU A 98 -14.49 -11.50 9.29
N ALA A 99 -13.47 -10.80 8.78
CA ALA A 99 -13.65 -9.55 8.05
C ALA A 99 -14.52 -9.74 6.80
N GLY A 100 -14.30 -10.83 6.05
CA GLY A 100 -15.07 -11.14 4.85
C GLY A 100 -16.54 -11.45 5.13
N ARG A 101 -16.85 -12.14 6.24
CA ARG A 101 -18.23 -12.36 6.69
C ARG A 101 -18.90 -11.04 7.05
N PHE A 102 -18.23 -10.22 7.88
CA PHE A 102 -18.74 -8.90 8.22
C PHE A 102 -19.01 -8.05 6.98
N ALA A 103 -18.06 -7.99 6.04
CA ALA A 103 -18.21 -7.27 4.79
C ALA A 103 -19.43 -7.75 3.98
N GLY A 104 -19.72 -9.05 4.02
CA GLY A 104 -20.94 -9.65 3.49
C GLY A 104 -22.21 -9.10 4.13
N GLU A 105 -22.26 -9.02 5.46
CA GLU A 105 -23.43 -8.51 6.22
C GLU A 105 -23.71 -7.01 5.96
N VAL A 106 -22.67 -6.21 5.70
CA VAL A 106 -22.82 -4.76 5.43
C VAL A 106 -22.79 -4.40 3.95
N GLU A 107 -22.72 -5.43 3.09
CA GLU A 107 -22.68 -5.33 1.63
C GLU A 107 -21.56 -4.42 1.10
N MET A 108 -20.38 -4.49 1.70
CA MET A 108 -19.22 -3.69 1.29
C MET A 108 -18.16 -4.57 0.61
N PRO A 109 -17.64 -4.16 -0.56
CA PRO A 109 -16.54 -4.85 -1.19
C PRO A 109 -15.24 -4.67 -0.39
N PHE A 110 -14.26 -5.49 -0.71
CA PHE A 110 -12.90 -5.31 -0.25
C PHE A 110 -11.91 -5.88 -1.25
N TRP A 111 -10.67 -5.41 -1.17
CA TRP A 111 -9.55 -6.16 -1.75
C TRP A 111 -8.80 -6.94 -0.67
N LEU A 112 -8.21 -8.04 -1.12
CA LEU A 112 -7.30 -8.85 -0.32
C LEU A 112 -5.89 -8.26 -0.40
N GLN A 113 -5.36 -7.80 0.72
CA GLN A 113 -3.99 -7.32 0.85
C GLN A 113 -3.18 -8.33 1.68
N LEU A 114 -2.62 -9.31 1.00
CA LEU A 114 -1.85 -10.42 1.56
C LEU A 114 -0.48 -10.44 0.88
N VAL A 115 0.40 -9.56 1.33
CA VAL A 115 1.72 -9.33 0.71
C VAL A 115 2.72 -10.42 1.10
N GLY A 116 3.36 -11.04 0.11
CA GLY A 116 4.43 -12.02 0.33
C GLY A 116 4.83 -12.76 -0.94
N ALA A 117 5.58 -13.85 -0.80
CA ALA A 117 6.02 -14.68 -1.93
C ALA A 117 4.84 -15.49 -2.53
N GLY A 118 5.11 -16.33 -3.53
CA GLY A 118 4.09 -17.13 -4.23
C GLY A 118 3.16 -17.92 -3.30
N LEU A 119 3.66 -18.45 -2.17
CA LEU A 119 2.83 -19.14 -1.19
C LEU A 119 1.75 -18.24 -0.56
N THR A 120 2.08 -16.97 -0.29
CA THR A 120 1.11 -16.00 0.23
C THR A 120 0.05 -15.65 -0.81
N ALA A 121 0.44 -15.54 -2.08
CA ALA A 121 -0.52 -15.33 -3.17
C ALA A 121 -1.42 -16.56 -3.37
N ALA A 122 -0.87 -17.78 -3.30
CA ALA A 122 -1.66 -19.01 -3.35
C ALA A 122 -2.68 -19.09 -2.18
N PHE A 123 -2.25 -18.69 -0.97
CA PHE A 123 -3.13 -18.54 0.18
C PHE A 123 -4.24 -17.50 -0.07
N SER A 124 -3.90 -16.35 -0.66
CA SER A 124 -4.85 -15.31 -1.03
C SER A 124 -5.91 -15.78 -2.03
N LEU A 125 -5.56 -16.65 -2.99
CA LEU A 125 -6.50 -17.17 -4.00
C LEU A 125 -7.68 -17.90 -3.36
N HIS A 126 -7.45 -18.67 -2.30
CA HIS A 126 -8.52 -19.39 -1.61
C HIS A 126 -9.58 -18.43 -1.04
N PHE A 127 -9.15 -17.33 -0.42
CA PHE A 127 -10.10 -16.31 0.09
C PHE A 127 -10.86 -15.63 -1.04
N GLY A 128 -10.19 -15.29 -2.14
CA GLY A 128 -10.86 -14.74 -3.32
C GLY A 128 -11.88 -15.70 -3.93
N GLY A 129 -11.67 -17.02 -3.77
CA GLY A 129 -12.60 -18.05 -4.23
C GLY A 129 -13.84 -18.25 -3.35
N VAL A 130 -13.78 -17.91 -2.06
CA VAL A 130 -14.88 -18.19 -1.11
C VAL A 130 -15.57 -16.95 -0.54
N LEU A 131 -14.95 -15.77 -0.60
CA LEU A 131 -15.52 -14.53 -0.07
C LEU A 131 -16.14 -13.69 -1.19
N GLN A 132 -17.46 -13.65 -1.25
CA GLN A 132 -18.20 -12.97 -2.33
C GLN A 132 -17.97 -11.44 -2.42
N GLN A 133 -17.47 -10.82 -1.34
CA GLN A 133 -17.14 -9.39 -1.31
C GLN A 133 -15.69 -9.09 -1.67
N ALA A 134 -14.84 -10.11 -1.88
CA ALA A 134 -13.47 -9.95 -2.39
C ALA A 134 -13.47 -9.60 -3.90
N ARG A 135 -14.03 -8.44 -4.25
CA ARG A 135 -14.31 -8.01 -5.63
C ARG A 135 -13.28 -7.03 -6.17
N TRP A 136 -12.61 -6.29 -5.28
CA TRP A 136 -11.58 -5.34 -5.67
C TRP A 136 -10.23 -6.02 -5.93
N PRO A 137 -9.32 -5.39 -6.69
CA PRO A 137 -8.04 -5.99 -7.07
C PRO A 137 -7.19 -6.44 -5.88
N ALA A 138 -6.71 -7.68 -5.87
CA ALA A 138 -5.87 -8.18 -4.77
C ALA A 138 -4.43 -7.62 -4.81
N VAL A 139 -3.91 -7.25 -3.64
CA VAL A 139 -2.55 -6.74 -3.43
C VAL A 139 -1.71 -7.81 -2.72
N ASN A 140 -0.93 -8.57 -3.49
CA ASN A 140 -0.11 -9.67 -2.96
C ASN A 140 1.40 -9.50 -3.18
N CYS A 141 1.80 -8.69 -4.16
CA CYS A 141 3.18 -8.38 -4.52
C CYS A 141 4.10 -9.58 -4.80
N HIS A 142 3.57 -10.80 -5.00
CA HIS A 142 4.40 -11.99 -5.17
C HIS A 142 5.27 -11.95 -6.42
N GLN A 143 4.83 -11.24 -7.47
CA GLN A 143 5.63 -11.05 -8.69
C GLN A 143 6.77 -10.03 -8.53
N LEU A 144 6.88 -9.34 -7.38
CA LEU A 144 8.01 -8.42 -7.12
C LEU A 144 9.27 -9.17 -6.67
N PHE A 145 9.14 -10.43 -6.25
CA PHE A 145 10.27 -11.26 -5.85
C PHE A 145 11.02 -11.76 -7.09
N GLU A 146 12.36 -11.74 -7.06
CA GLU A 146 13.20 -12.20 -8.17
C GLU A 146 13.04 -13.70 -8.45
N LYS A 147 12.70 -14.48 -7.42
CA LYS A 147 12.48 -15.93 -7.49
C LYS A 147 11.12 -16.26 -6.88
N ASP A 148 10.37 -17.13 -7.55
CA ASP A 148 9.16 -17.74 -6.99
C ASP A 148 9.55 -19.02 -6.24
N LEU A 149 9.06 -19.17 -5.01
CA LEU A 149 9.31 -20.34 -4.17
C LEU A 149 8.35 -21.50 -4.48
N LEU A 150 7.37 -21.30 -5.37
CA LEU A 150 6.51 -22.36 -5.88
C LEU A 150 7.21 -23.11 -7.01
N ALA A 151 7.06 -24.43 -7.05
CA ALA A 151 7.60 -25.27 -8.11
C ALA A 151 7.02 -24.93 -9.49
N GLN A 152 5.83 -24.33 -9.52
CA GLN A 152 5.22 -23.74 -10.70
C GLN A 152 4.61 -22.38 -10.32
N PRO A 153 4.91 -21.30 -11.05
CA PRO A 153 4.40 -19.97 -10.72
C PRO A 153 2.89 -19.87 -10.96
N ILE A 154 2.25 -18.97 -10.21
CA ILE A 154 0.83 -18.65 -10.39
C ILE A 154 0.66 -17.97 -11.75
N LYS A 155 -0.15 -18.56 -12.63
CA LYS A 155 -0.44 -17.99 -13.95
C LYS A 155 -1.55 -16.94 -13.85
N VAL A 156 -1.20 -15.69 -14.15
CA VAL A 156 -2.16 -14.59 -14.29
C VAL A 156 -2.52 -14.44 -15.77
N LYS A 157 -3.82 -14.45 -16.08
CA LYS A 157 -4.37 -14.22 -17.42
C LYS A 157 -5.46 -13.17 -17.33
N SER A 158 -5.32 -12.10 -18.11
CA SER A 158 -6.29 -10.98 -18.15
C SER A 158 -6.64 -10.44 -16.75
N GLY A 159 -5.62 -10.26 -15.89
CA GLY A 159 -5.81 -9.75 -14.52
C GLY A 159 -6.34 -10.77 -13.50
N HIS A 160 -6.56 -12.03 -13.89
CA HIS A 160 -7.14 -13.06 -13.02
C HIS A 160 -6.22 -14.27 -12.88
N ALA A 161 -6.31 -14.95 -11.75
CA ALA A 161 -5.65 -16.23 -11.50
C ALA A 161 -6.67 -17.27 -11.05
N LYS A 162 -6.47 -18.52 -11.46
CA LYS A 162 -7.38 -19.63 -11.10
C LYS A 162 -7.19 -19.98 -9.62
N VAL A 163 -8.29 -20.12 -8.89
CA VAL A 163 -8.29 -20.72 -7.54
C VAL A 163 -7.88 -22.19 -7.67
N PRO A 164 -6.84 -22.65 -6.96
CA PRO A 164 -6.38 -24.02 -7.11
C PRO A 164 -7.40 -25.02 -6.54
N ASP A 165 -7.52 -26.18 -7.19
CA ASP A 165 -8.50 -27.24 -6.89
C ASP A 165 -7.87 -28.51 -6.31
N LYS A 166 -6.56 -28.50 -6.06
CA LYS A 166 -5.82 -29.58 -5.41
C LYS A 166 -5.90 -29.47 -3.88
N PRO A 167 -5.69 -30.58 -3.14
CA PRO A 167 -5.67 -30.55 -1.68
C PRO A 167 -4.68 -29.53 -1.09
N GLY A 168 -5.05 -28.96 0.06
CA GLY A 168 -4.21 -27.99 0.78
C GLY A 168 -4.14 -26.63 0.07
N ILE A 169 -2.96 -26.01 0.08
CA ILE A 169 -2.76 -24.71 -0.59
C ILE A 169 -2.87 -24.81 -2.12
N GLY A 170 -2.72 -26.02 -2.66
CA GLY A 170 -2.91 -26.32 -4.07
C GLY A 170 -1.71 -26.04 -4.98
N TYR A 171 -0.55 -25.70 -4.40
CA TYR A 171 0.73 -25.53 -5.08
C TYR A 171 1.84 -26.30 -4.36
N GLU A 172 2.76 -26.86 -5.13
CA GLU A 172 3.99 -27.48 -4.62
C GLU A 172 5.06 -26.41 -4.40
N ILE A 173 5.88 -26.62 -3.36
CA ILE A 173 7.01 -25.74 -3.01
C ILE A 173 8.27 -26.26 -3.72
N ASP A 174 9.06 -25.34 -4.29
CA ASP A 174 10.41 -25.65 -4.78
C ASP A 174 11.39 -25.74 -3.59
N TRP A 175 11.50 -26.93 -3.01
CA TRP A 175 12.36 -27.16 -1.85
C TRP A 175 13.85 -27.02 -2.16
N ASP A 176 14.27 -27.29 -3.39
CA ASP A 176 15.67 -27.10 -3.79
C ASP A 176 16.02 -25.61 -3.77
N LEU A 177 15.14 -24.77 -4.32
CA LEU A 177 15.30 -23.32 -4.27
C LEU A 177 15.20 -22.76 -2.85
N VAL A 178 14.23 -23.23 -2.05
CA VAL A 178 14.10 -22.84 -0.63
C VAL A 178 15.39 -23.15 0.12
N ASN A 179 15.95 -24.35 -0.06
CA ASN A 179 17.20 -24.75 0.59
C ASN A 179 18.38 -23.91 0.11
N LYS A 180 18.44 -23.58 -1.18
CA LYS A 180 19.48 -22.72 -1.77
C LYS A 180 19.42 -21.28 -1.26
N LEU A 181 18.23 -20.72 -1.08
CA LEU A 181 18.01 -19.34 -0.61
C LEU A 181 17.94 -19.22 0.91
N LYS A 182 18.04 -20.34 1.63
CA LYS A 182 17.96 -20.36 3.09
C LYS A 182 19.10 -19.53 3.68
N VAL A 183 18.73 -18.55 4.48
CA VAL A 183 19.65 -17.73 5.27
C VAL A 183 19.44 -18.01 6.76
N GLU A 184 20.47 -17.77 7.55
CA GLU A 184 20.30 -17.70 9.00
C GLU A 184 19.35 -16.55 9.34
N LYS A 185 18.38 -16.80 10.22
CA LYS A 185 17.43 -15.76 10.63
C LYS A 185 18.21 -14.67 11.37
N PRO A 186 18.24 -13.41 10.88
CA PRO A 186 18.99 -12.37 11.55
C PRO A 186 18.38 -12.06 12.92
N PRO A 187 19.19 -11.64 13.91
CA PRO A 187 18.71 -11.34 15.26
C PRO A 187 17.73 -10.15 15.29
N SER A 188 17.80 -9.29 14.26
CA SER A 188 16.92 -8.17 14.05
C SER A 188 16.60 -8.01 12.56
N ARG A 189 15.58 -7.21 12.25
CA ARG A 189 15.25 -6.88 10.86
C ARG A 189 16.46 -6.19 10.18
N PRO A 190 16.87 -6.60 8.97
CA PRO A 190 17.87 -5.89 8.20
C PRO A 190 17.51 -4.42 8.00
N GLU A 191 18.47 -3.54 8.22
CA GLU A 191 18.29 -2.09 8.13
C GLU A 191 19.39 -1.47 7.27
N PRO A 192 19.33 -1.63 5.94
CA PRO A 192 20.31 -1.02 5.05
C PRO A 192 20.20 0.51 5.12
N GLU A 193 21.34 1.18 5.09
CA GLU A 193 21.40 2.64 5.05
C GLU A 193 20.69 3.14 3.78
N ARG A 194 19.64 3.92 3.98
CA ARG A 194 18.85 4.50 2.90
C ARG A 194 18.73 5.98 3.14
N LEU A 195 19.25 6.78 2.22
CA LEU A 195 19.08 8.22 2.19
C LEU A 195 18.19 8.59 1.02
N ILE A 196 17.12 9.31 1.30
CA ILE A 196 16.15 9.76 0.31
C ILE A 196 16.28 11.28 0.18
N GLU A 197 16.47 11.78 -1.04
CA GLU A 197 16.35 13.21 -1.36
C GLU A 197 14.99 13.46 -2.00
N THR A 198 14.25 14.40 -1.45
CA THR A 198 13.05 14.97 -2.08
C THR A 198 13.36 16.40 -2.51
N THR A 199 13.03 16.73 -3.76
CA THR A 199 13.26 18.05 -4.37
C THR A 199 11.93 18.63 -4.82
N TRP A 200 11.74 19.94 -4.65
CA TRP A 200 10.54 20.67 -5.09
C TRP A 200 10.82 21.55 -6.30
N ALA A 201 9.75 22.05 -6.93
CA ALA A 201 9.83 22.87 -8.14
C ALA A 201 10.60 24.19 -7.95
N ASP A 202 10.66 24.72 -6.72
CA ASP A 202 11.45 25.89 -6.34
C ASP A 202 12.95 25.59 -6.13
N GLY A 203 13.36 24.33 -6.28
CA GLY A 203 14.73 23.86 -6.07
C GLY A 203 15.06 23.58 -4.60
N SER A 204 14.12 23.76 -3.67
CA SER A 204 14.32 23.34 -2.28
C SER A 204 14.46 21.82 -2.20
N ARG A 205 15.24 21.36 -1.21
CA ARG A 205 15.59 19.96 -1.05
C ARG A 205 15.54 19.55 0.41
N MET A 206 15.06 18.34 0.66
CA MET A 206 15.07 17.70 1.97
C MET A 206 15.61 16.28 1.88
N TYR A 207 16.29 15.86 2.94
CA TYR A 207 16.86 14.53 3.06
C TYR A 207 16.24 13.79 4.24
N THR A 208 15.82 12.56 3.98
CA THR A 208 15.25 11.66 4.98
C THR A 208 16.01 10.35 4.94
N ALA A 209 16.62 9.99 6.06
CA ALA A 209 17.29 8.71 6.19
C ALA A 209 16.41 7.69 6.90
N SER A 210 16.66 6.42 6.60
CA SER A 210 16.15 5.34 7.44
C SER A 210 16.68 5.52 8.88
N ASN A 211 15.81 5.23 9.86
CA ASN A 211 16.07 5.52 11.28
C ASN A 211 15.91 4.29 12.19
N GLY A 212 15.97 3.09 11.62
CA GLY A 212 15.72 1.84 12.37
C GLY A 212 14.24 1.48 12.54
N THR A 213 13.31 2.32 12.09
CA THR A 213 11.88 2.03 12.12
C THR A 213 11.30 1.84 10.72
N VAL A 214 10.16 1.15 10.64
CA VAL A 214 9.33 1.12 9.44
C VAL A 214 8.64 2.45 9.25
N ASN A 215 8.27 2.76 8.00
CA ASN A 215 7.47 3.94 7.69
C ASN A 215 8.12 5.27 8.12
N PHE A 216 9.46 5.33 8.23
CA PHE A 216 10.17 6.53 8.70
C PHE A 216 9.84 7.79 7.87
N MET A 217 9.74 7.67 6.55
CA MET A 217 9.31 8.74 5.66
C MET A 217 7.81 9.03 5.83
N LEU A 218 6.98 7.98 5.81
CA LEU A 218 5.53 8.09 5.92
C LEU A 218 5.09 8.78 7.22
N ASN A 219 5.67 8.38 8.36
CA ASN A 219 5.39 8.95 9.67
C ASN A 219 5.70 10.46 9.73
N ALA A 220 6.73 10.92 8.99
CA ALA A 220 7.03 12.34 8.87
C ALA A 220 6.01 13.06 7.98
N GLY A 221 5.55 12.41 6.91
CA GLY A 221 4.46 12.87 6.05
C GLY A 221 3.14 13.05 6.81
N GLN A 222 2.73 12.04 7.58
CA GLN A 222 1.52 12.08 8.41
C GLN A 222 1.56 13.17 9.51
N LYS A 223 2.76 13.59 9.92
CA LYS A 223 2.96 14.71 10.86
C LYS A 223 3.03 16.08 10.16
N GLY A 224 2.92 16.12 8.83
CA GLY A 224 3.02 17.35 8.05
C GLY A 224 4.41 17.99 8.10
N VAL A 225 5.48 17.19 8.25
CA VAL A 225 6.86 17.71 8.36
C VAL A 225 7.42 18.11 6.99
N TYR A 226 7.01 17.43 5.92
CA TYR A 226 7.32 17.85 4.56
C TYR A 226 6.41 19.00 4.13
N PRO A 227 6.84 19.83 3.17
CA PRO A 227 5.92 20.57 2.33
C PRO A 227 4.77 19.67 1.85
N TYR A 228 3.56 20.24 1.82
CA TYR A 228 2.38 19.49 1.39
C TYR A 228 2.49 19.11 -0.09
N PHE A 229 1.57 18.30 -0.61
CA PHE A 229 1.57 17.78 -1.99
C PHE A 229 1.70 18.88 -3.06
N GLU A 230 2.95 19.22 -3.39
CA GLU A 230 3.29 20.28 -4.33
C GLU A 230 3.60 19.69 -5.71
N LYS A 231 3.09 20.36 -6.75
CA LYS A 231 3.32 19.93 -8.13
C LYS A 231 4.80 20.07 -8.47
N GLY A 232 5.37 19.01 -9.06
CA GLY A 232 6.77 19.00 -9.48
C GLY A 232 7.73 18.52 -8.39
N ALA A 233 7.23 18.05 -7.25
CA ALA A 233 8.06 17.32 -6.30
C ALA A 233 8.57 16.01 -6.93
N ASP A 234 9.84 15.69 -6.72
CA ASP A 234 10.50 14.46 -7.16
C ASP A 234 11.29 13.85 -6.01
N THR A 235 11.49 12.53 -6.04
CA THR A 235 12.21 11.81 -4.98
C THR A 235 13.13 10.76 -5.56
N ARG A 236 14.35 10.67 -5.02
CA ARG A 236 15.33 9.66 -5.39
C ARG A 236 16.08 9.12 -4.18
N LEU A 237 16.59 7.90 -4.31
CA LEU A 237 17.63 7.41 -3.41
C LEU A 237 18.94 8.14 -3.72
N VAL A 238 19.62 8.61 -2.68
CA VAL A 238 20.98 9.14 -2.75
C VAL A 238 21.94 7.97 -2.55
N PRO A 239 22.67 7.53 -3.60
CA PRO A 239 23.60 6.41 -3.48
C PRO A 239 24.68 6.72 -2.46
N ASP A 240 25.03 5.74 -1.62
CA ASP A 240 26.22 5.82 -0.78
C ASP A 240 27.47 5.73 -1.68
N ASP A 241 28.18 6.85 -1.80
CA ASP A 241 29.42 6.98 -2.57
C ASP A 241 30.67 6.76 -1.69
N GLY A 242 30.50 6.39 -0.43
CA GLY A 242 31.55 6.15 0.55
C GLY A 242 32.17 7.41 1.14
N THR A 243 31.75 8.61 0.69
CA THR A 243 32.34 9.88 1.12
C THR A 243 31.93 10.26 2.54
N GLU A 244 32.78 11.04 3.23
CA GLU A 244 32.43 11.60 4.53
C GLU A 244 31.27 12.60 4.45
N ALA A 245 31.09 13.27 3.31
CA ALA A 245 29.96 14.15 3.07
C ALA A 245 28.64 13.38 3.08
N TRP A 246 28.58 12.23 2.40
CA TRP A 246 27.40 11.37 2.41
C TRP A 246 27.12 10.83 3.82
N LYS A 247 28.15 10.30 4.51
CA LYS A 247 28.01 9.76 5.87
C LYS A 247 27.52 10.80 6.87
N GLU A 248 28.03 12.03 6.81
CA GLU A 248 27.57 13.12 7.67
C GLU A 248 26.10 13.47 7.39
N LEU A 249 25.73 13.60 6.10
CA LEU A 249 24.35 13.87 5.71
C LEU A 249 23.39 12.76 6.16
N TYR A 250 23.79 11.50 5.97
CA TYR A 250 23.03 10.34 6.45
C TYR A 250 22.89 10.35 7.97
N ARG A 251 23.98 10.55 8.74
CA ARG A 251 23.94 10.63 10.21
C ARG A 251 23.00 11.74 10.69
N LYS A 252 23.07 12.92 10.07
CA LYS A 252 22.19 14.07 10.38
C LYS A 252 20.72 13.75 10.07
N ALA A 253 20.44 13.28 8.84
CA ALA A 253 19.08 12.92 8.43
C ALA A 253 18.52 11.73 9.21
N ARG A 254 19.37 10.83 9.73
CA ARG A 254 18.92 9.70 10.57
C ARG A 254 18.53 10.15 11.97
N ALA A 255 19.29 11.09 12.54
CA ALA A 255 19.05 11.58 13.90
C ALA A 255 17.84 12.53 13.98
N SER A 256 17.64 13.38 12.97
CA SER A 256 16.64 14.46 13.01
C SER A 256 15.92 14.72 11.69
N GLY A 257 15.98 13.77 10.75
CA GLY A 257 15.29 13.88 9.46
C GLY A 257 13.76 13.95 9.59
N PRO A 258 13.08 14.56 8.61
CA PRO A 258 13.62 15.16 7.39
C PRO A 258 14.44 16.43 7.64
N VAL A 259 15.61 16.58 7.00
CA VAL A 259 16.47 17.78 7.12
C VAL A 259 16.54 18.53 5.80
N LYS A 260 16.46 19.86 5.83
CA LYS A 260 16.68 20.68 4.64
C LYS A 260 18.16 20.63 4.22
N ALA A 261 18.38 20.68 2.90
CA ALA A 261 19.71 20.83 2.30
C ALA A 261 20.41 22.11 2.76
#